data_AF-A0A164DIL5-F1
#
_entry.id   AF-A0A164DIL5-F1
#
_cell.length_a   1.000
_cell.length_b   1.000
_cell.length_c   1.000
_cell.angle_alpha   90.00
_cell.angle_beta   90.00
_cell.angle_gamma   90.00
#
_symmetry.space_group_name_H-M   'P 1'
#
loop_
_entity.id
_entity.type
_entity.pdbx_description
1 polymer ?
#
loop_
_entity_poly.entity_id
_entity_poly.type
_entity_poly.pdbx_seq_one_letter_code
_entity_poly.pdbx_strand_id
1 'polypeptide(L)'
;MDMCRMVQPDMAEEVRIDHLFRGLSPALYQRLYVLGIKSCEEFLEEARLHADAVKTAYERGYEDARREREKPAVGAVGLDKVQDLQRQIQELRDELARAGDPSKRKEKEEDQGQPDPNAVV
;
A
#
# COMPACT_ATOMS: atom_id res chain seq x y z
N MET A 1 29.94 -34.02 14.26
CA MET A 1 31.00 -34.88 13.70
C MET A 1 31.71 -34.07 12.62
N ASP A 2 33.00 -33.77 12.79
CA ASP A 2 33.81 -33.09 11.76
C ASP A 2 34.24 -34.14 10.72
N MET A 3 33.61 -34.09 9.55
CA MET A 3 33.84 -35.04 8.46
C MET A 3 35.27 -34.98 7.94
N CYS A 4 35.90 -33.80 7.94
CA CYS A 4 37.26 -33.64 7.44
C CYS A 4 38.25 -34.40 8.33
N ARG A 5 38.09 -34.30 9.66
CA ARG A 5 38.95 -35.01 10.62
C ARG A 5 38.75 -36.53 10.62
N MET A 6 37.58 -37.02 10.19
CA MET A 6 37.34 -38.47 10.06
C MET A 6 38.03 -39.05 8.82
N VAL A 7 38.05 -38.31 7.71
CA VAL A 7 38.70 -38.74 6.46
C VAL A 7 40.22 -38.57 6.55
N GLN A 8 40.66 -37.43 7.08
CA GLN A 8 42.07 -37.10 7.23
C GLN A 8 42.30 -36.21 8.47
N PRO A 9 42.74 -36.80 9.60
CA PRO A 9 42.90 -36.08 10.87
C PRO A 9 43.96 -34.96 10.83
N ASP A 10 44.98 -35.11 10.00
CA ASP A 10 46.12 -34.19 9.87
C ASP A 10 45.91 -33.12 8.76
N MET A 11 44.70 -33.02 8.21
CA MET A 11 44.39 -32.04 7.17
C MET A 11 44.52 -30.61 7.72
N ALA A 12 45.33 -29.80 7.03
CA ALA A 12 45.52 -28.38 7.35
C ALA A 12 44.20 -27.60 7.31
N GLU A 13 44.06 -26.60 8.18
CA GLU A 13 42.83 -25.83 8.33
C GLU A 13 42.42 -25.11 7.05
N GLU A 14 43.38 -24.52 6.34
CA GLU A 14 43.16 -23.84 5.06
C GLU A 14 42.53 -24.77 4.01
N VAL A 15 42.97 -26.04 3.98
CA VAL A 15 42.43 -27.05 3.07
C VAL A 15 41.00 -27.43 3.45
N ARG A 16 40.71 -27.56 4.76
CA ARG A 16 39.34 -27.79 5.24
C ARG A 16 38.42 -26.63 4.86
N ILE A 17 38.89 -25.40 4.99
CA ILE A 17 38.15 -24.21 4.60
C ILE A 17 37.87 -24.23 3.09
N ASP A 18 38.86 -24.52 2.23
CA ASP A 18 38.63 -24.65 0.77
C ASP A 18 37.53 -25.68 0.45
N HIS A 19 37.56 -26.83 1.12
CA HIS A 19 36.52 -27.85 0.95
C HIS A 19 35.13 -27.33 1.35
N LEU A 20 35.03 -26.58 2.45
CA LEU A 20 33.77 -25.99 2.89
C LEU A 20 33.22 -24.97 1.87
N PHE A 21 34.09 -24.19 1.23
CA PHE A 21 33.68 -23.22 0.21
C PHE A 21 33.13 -23.85 -1.08
N ARG A 22 33.59 -25.05 -1.47
CA ARG A 22 33.16 -25.73 -2.72
C ARG A 22 31.68 -26.12 -2.76
N GLY A 23 31.03 -26.29 -1.60
CA GLY A 23 29.64 -26.71 -1.51
C GLY A 23 28.63 -25.58 -1.36
N LEU A 24 29.06 -24.31 -1.39
CA LEU A 24 28.21 -23.19 -1.04
C LEU A 24 27.34 -22.70 -2.19
N SER A 25 26.14 -22.23 -1.83
CA SER A 25 25.34 -21.44 -2.74
C SER A 25 26.07 -20.13 -3.09
N PRO A 26 25.87 -19.56 -4.29
CA PRO A 26 26.56 -18.33 -4.69
C PRO A 26 26.38 -17.16 -3.71
N ALA A 27 25.17 -17.02 -3.14
CA ALA A 27 24.87 -15.96 -2.18
C ALA A 27 25.67 -16.09 -0.87
N LEU A 28 25.77 -17.31 -0.34
CA LEU A 28 26.52 -17.57 0.88
C LEU A 28 28.04 -17.49 0.62
N TYR A 29 28.50 -17.99 -0.54
CA TYR A 29 29.90 -17.87 -0.96
C TYR A 29 30.34 -16.41 -1.00
N GLN A 30 29.59 -15.53 -1.69
CA GLN A 30 29.95 -14.13 -1.84
C GLN A 30 30.03 -13.41 -0.48
N ARG A 31 29.08 -13.70 0.42
CA ARG A 31 29.09 -13.12 1.77
C ARG A 31 30.33 -13.54 2.56
N LEU A 32 30.59 -14.85 2.64
CA LEU A 32 31.73 -15.37 3.40
C LEU A 32 33.07 -14.94 2.80
N TYR A 33 33.16 -14.84 1.47
CA TYR A 33 34.36 -14.37 0.80
C TYR A 33 34.69 -12.90 1.15
N VAL A 34 33.69 -12.02 1.17
CA VAL A 34 33.87 -10.61 1.57
C VAL A 34 34.29 -10.47 3.03
N LEU A 35 33.80 -11.35 3.91
CA LEU A 35 34.19 -11.37 5.32
C LEU A 35 35.61 -11.90 5.54
N GLY A 36 36.23 -12.52 4.53
CA GLY A 36 37.62 -12.96 4.58
C GLY A 36 37.87 -14.01 5.67
N ILE A 37 36.96 -14.97 5.81
CA ILE A 37 36.98 -16.04 6.81
C ILE A 37 38.33 -16.76 6.84
N LYS A 38 38.90 -16.94 8.04
CA LYS A 38 40.25 -17.54 8.23
C LYS A 38 40.26 -18.83 9.02
N SER A 39 39.15 -19.18 9.68
CA SER A 39 39.04 -20.42 10.46
C SER A 39 37.79 -21.20 10.11
N CYS A 40 37.80 -22.51 10.38
CA CYS A 40 36.60 -23.32 10.24
C CYS A 40 35.50 -22.90 11.23
N GLU A 41 35.86 -22.35 12.39
CA GLU A 41 34.90 -21.89 13.40
C GLU A 41 34.15 -20.64 12.93
N GLU A 42 34.88 -19.62 12.47
CA GLU A 42 34.30 -18.40 11.87
C GLU A 42 33.37 -18.74 10.70
N PHE A 43 33.79 -19.69 9.86
CA PHE A 43 32.97 -20.17 8.75
C PHE A 43 31.61 -20.69 9.23
N LEU A 44 31.62 -21.58 10.22
CA LEU A 44 30.42 -22.24 10.71
C LEU A 44 29.50 -21.26 11.45
N GLU A 45 30.06 -20.33 12.20
CA GLU A 45 29.29 -19.29 12.89
C GLU A 45 28.58 -18.37 11.89
N GLU A 46 29.29 -17.83 10.90
CA GLU A 46 28.70 -16.95 9.89
C GLU A 46 27.70 -17.67 8.99
N ALA A 47 27.97 -18.92 8.62
CA ALA A 47 27.03 -19.75 7.86
C ALA A 47 25.73 -19.97 8.64
N ARG A 48 25.84 -20.21 9.96
CA ARG A 48 24.67 -20.33 10.85
C ARG A 48 23.90 -19.02 10.95
N LEU A 49 24.59 -17.90 11.18
CA LEU A 49 23.96 -16.57 11.23
C LEU A 49 23.23 -16.23 9.92
N HIS A 50 23.79 -16.61 8.77
CA HIS A 50 23.11 -16.46 7.49
C HIS A 50 21.86 -17.32 7.38
N ALA A 51 21.93 -18.59 7.77
CA ALA A 51 20.77 -19.49 7.76
C ALA A 51 19.64 -18.97 8.67
N ASP A 52 19.99 -18.51 9.88
CA ASP A 52 19.04 -17.93 10.82
C ASP A 52 18.39 -16.65 10.26
N ALA A 53 19.19 -15.75 9.67
CA ALA A 53 18.67 -14.54 9.03
C ALA A 53 17.73 -14.84 7.85
N VAL A 54 18.07 -15.80 7.00
CA VAL A 54 17.22 -16.23 5.88
C VAL A 54 15.91 -16.83 6.38
N LYS A 55 15.97 -17.67 7.42
CA LYS A 55 14.78 -18.25 8.05
C LYS A 55 13.86 -17.17 8.61
N THR A 56 14.40 -16.23 9.39
CA THR A 56 13.62 -15.12 9.95
C THR A 56 13.03 -14.22 8.85
N ALA A 57 13.76 -13.95 7.78
CA ALA A 57 13.24 -13.18 6.65
C ALA A 57 12.07 -13.91 5.95
N TYR A 58 12.16 -15.22 5.80
CA TYR A 58 11.09 -16.04 5.23
C TYR A 58 9.83 -16.05 6.09
N GLU A 59 9.98 -16.27 7.41
CA GLU A 59 8.87 -16.24 8.37
C GLU A 59 8.20 -14.86 8.41
N ARG A 60 9.00 -13.78 8.40
CA ARG A 60 8.47 -12.42 8.36
C ARG A 60 7.70 -12.14 7.07
N GLY A 61 8.22 -12.55 5.92
CA GLY A 61 7.54 -12.42 4.63
C GLY A 61 6.20 -13.17 4.60
N TYR A 62 6.12 -14.32 5.26
CA TYR A 62 4.87 -15.07 5.41
C TYR A 62 3.85 -14.30 6.27
N GLU A 63 4.26 -13.78 7.43
CA GLU A 63 3.38 -13.01 8.31
C GLU A 63 2.94 -11.67 7.70
N ASP A 64 3.82 -10.98 6.97
CA ASP A 64 3.47 -9.76 6.27
C ASP A 64 2.45 -10.03 5.16
N ALA A 65 2.63 -11.10 4.36
CA ALA A 65 1.68 -11.51 3.33
C ALA A 65 0.34 -11.98 3.92
N ARG A 66 0.37 -12.66 5.08
CA ARG A 66 -0.84 -13.04 5.81
C ARG A 66 -1.59 -11.81 6.31
N ARG A 67 -0.89 -10.86 6.94
CA ARG A 67 -1.48 -9.61 7.42
C ARG A 67 -2.03 -8.78 6.27
N GLU A 68 -1.40 -8.78 5.10
CA GLU A 68 -1.93 -8.12 3.91
C GLU A 68 -3.24 -8.76 3.43
N ARG A 69 -3.35 -10.09 3.48
CA ARG A 69 -4.60 -10.81 3.20
C ARG A 69 -5.69 -10.60 4.26
N GLU A 70 -5.30 -10.39 5.51
CA GLU A 70 -6.22 -10.17 6.64
C GLU A 70 -6.61 -8.69 6.82
N LYS A 71 -6.02 -7.75 6.08
CA LYS A 71 -6.47 -6.34 6.12
C LYS A 71 -7.94 -6.29 5.71
N PRO A 72 -8.84 -5.75 6.57
CA PRO A 72 -10.21 -5.49 6.12
C PRO A 72 -10.10 -4.51 4.96
N ALA A 73 -10.86 -4.78 3.89
CA ALA A 73 -10.89 -3.91 2.72
C ALA A 73 -11.15 -2.47 3.20
N VAL A 74 -10.12 -1.63 3.15
CA VAL A 74 -10.21 -0.17 3.36
C VAL A 74 -10.87 0.42 2.10
N GLY A 75 -12.10 -0.03 1.84
CA GLY A 75 -12.94 0.32 0.71
C GLY A 75 -14.40 0.55 1.14
N ALA A 76 -14.73 0.36 2.42
CA ALA A 76 -16.08 0.66 2.93
C ALA A 76 -16.32 2.15 3.21
N VAL A 77 -15.33 3.03 3.04
CA VAL A 77 -15.50 4.48 3.27
C VAL A 77 -16.11 5.20 2.05
N GLY A 78 -16.27 4.49 0.92
CA GLY A 78 -16.74 5.06 -0.34
C GLY A 78 -18.24 5.02 -0.59
N LEU A 79 -19.00 4.16 0.09
CA LEU A 79 -20.43 3.98 -0.18
C LEU A 79 -21.30 5.01 0.56
N ASP A 80 -20.95 5.35 1.81
CA ASP A 80 -21.68 6.33 2.62
C ASP A 80 -21.70 7.73 1.99
N LYS A 81 -20.57 8.19 1.44
CA LYS A 81 -20.48 9.51 0.82
C LYS A 81 -21.23 9.59 -0.51
N VAL A 82 -21.28 8.49 -1.27
CA VAL A 82 -22.04 8.43 -2.53
C VAL A 82 -23.54 8.43 -2.24
N GLN A 83 -23.98 7.72 -1.20
CA GLN A 83 -25.38 7.72 -0.77
C GLN A 83 -25.81 9.09 -0.20
N ASP A 84 -24.95 9.75 0.56
CA ASP A 84 -25.19 11.11 1.08
C ASP A 84 -25.30 12.13 -0.06
N LEU A 85 -24.41 12.06 -1.05
CA LEU A 85 -24.46 12.96 -2.20
C LEU A 85 -25.70 12.70 -3.08
N GLN A 86 -26.09 11.43 -3.27
CA GLN A 86 -27.31 11.09 -4.00
C GLN A 86 -28.57 11.63 -3.31
N ARG A 87 -28.62 11.59 -1.97
CA ARG A 87 -29.71 12.17 -1.19
C ARG A 87 -29.80 13.69 -1.38
N GLN A 88 -28.67 14.40 -1.29
CA GLN A 88 -28.63 15.85 -1.50
C GLN A 88 -29.08 16.25 -2.92
N ILE A 89 -28.67 15.49 -3.94
CA ILE A 89 -29.09 15.74 -5.33
C ILE A 89 -30.61 15.56 -5.50
N GLN A 90 -31.20 14.57 -4.85
CA GLN A 90 -32.65 14.32 -4.93
C GLN A 90 -33.43 15.44 -4.22
N GLU A 91 -32.98 15.88 -3.05
CA GLU A 91 -33.59 16.97 -2.30
C GLU A 91 -33.61 18.29 -3.09
N LEU A 92 -32.48 18.65 -3.71
CA LEU A 92 -32.40 19.82 -4.60
C LEU A 92 -33.33 19.73 -5.81
N ARG A 93 -33.50 18.52 -6.37
CA ARG A 93 -34.41 18.30 -7.50
C ARG A 93 -35.87 18.48 -7.09
N ASP A 94 -36.23 17.99 -5.91
CA ASP A 94 -37.59 18.12 -5.38
C ASP A 94 -37.91 19.55 -4.94
N GLU A 95 -36.91 20.29 -4.44
CA GLU A 95 -37.00 21.73 -4.22
C GLU A 95 -37.20 22.50 -5.53
N LEU A 96 -36.43 22.19 -6.57
CA LEU A 96 -36.56 22.84 -7.87
C LEU A 96 -37.91 22.53 -8.55
N ALA A 97 -38.41 21.31 -8.41
CA ALA A 97 -39.73 20.92 -8.89
C ALA A 97 -40.86 21.65 -8.15
N ARG A 98 -40.70 21.91 -6.84
CA ARG A 98 -41.65 22.70 -6.02
C ARG A 98 -41.54 24.19 -6.26
N ALA A 99 -40.34 24.69 -6.59
CA ALA A 99 -40.06 26.09 -6.83
C ALA A 99 -40.61 26.62 -8.18
N GLY A 100 -41.16 25.74 -9.03
CA GLY A 100 -42.06 26.06 -10.15
C GLY A 100 -41.70 27.32 -10.93
N ASP A 101 -40.96 27.14 -12.03
CA ASP A 101 -40.64 28.10 -13.11
C ASP A 101 -41.08 29.57 -12.89
N PRO A 102 -40.17 30.50 -12.50
CA PRO A 102 -40.51 31.91 -12.34
C PRO A 102 -40.83 32.64 -13.67
N SER A 103 -40.81 31.95 -14.82
CA SER A 103 -40.93 32.54 -16.17
C SER A 103 -42.36 32.80 -16.66
N LYS A 104 -43.28 33.25 -15.78
CA LYS A 104 -44.65 33.68 -16.16
C LYS A 104 -45.11 35.02 -15.57
N ARG A 105 -44.22 35.84 -15.00
CA ARG A 105 -44.60 37.19 -14.46
C ARG A 105 -44.09 38.35 -15.32
N LYS A 106 -44.44 38.39 -16.60
CA LYS A 106 -44.52 39.63 -17.38
C LYS A 106 -45.59 39.44 -18.44
N GLU A 107 -46.75 40.06 -18.24
CA GLU A 107 -47.65 40.60 -19.28
C GLU A 107 -49.02 40.90 -18.66
N LYS A 108 -49.14 42.08 -18.05
CA LYS A 108 -50.26 43.02 -18.25
C LYS A 108 -50.11 44.19 -17.28
N GLU A 109 -49.52 45.28 -17.76
CA GLU A 109 -49.93 46.61 -17.31
C GLU A 109 -49.66 47.61 -18.43
N GLU A 110 -50.55 47.57 -19.43
CA GLU A 110 -50.84 48.72 -20.28
C GLU A 110 -52.37 48.82 -20.34
N ASP A 111 -52.95 49.76 -19.59
CA ASP A 111 -54.16 50.46 -20.01
C ASP A 111 -54.10 51.91 -19.52
N GLN A 112 -53.61 52.75 -20.44
CA GLN A 112 -54.07 54.10 -20.78
C GLN A 112 -54.22 55.13 -19.66
N GLY A 113 -53.31 56.10 -19.68
CA GLY A 113 -53.56 57.41 -19.09
C GLY A 113 -54.52 58.25 -19.92
N GLN A 114 -55.19 59.18 -19.26
CA GLN A 114 -55.41 60.53 -19.79
C GLN A 114 -55.43 61.53 -18.63
N PRO A 115 -54.63 62.62 -18.70
CA PRO A 115 -54.60 63.65 -17.67
C PRO A 115 -55.71 64.68 -17.91
N ASP A 116 -56.27 65.14 -16.80
CA ASP A 116 -57.05 66.38 -16.67
C ASP A 116 -56.17 67.60 -17.00
N PRO A 117 -56.68 68.59 -17.74
CA PRO A 117 -56.33 69.96 -17.39
C PRO A 117 -57.53 70.93 -17.51
N ASN A 118 -58.13 71.23 -16.36
CA ASN A 118 -58.39 72.57 -15.81
C ASN A 118 -59.07 73.67 -16.69
N ALA A 119 -60.10 74.27 -16.08
CA ALA A 119 -60.45 75.71 -16.04
C ALA A 119 -61.56 76.32 -16.95
N VAL A 120 -62.64 76.73 -16.27
CA VAL A 120 -63.31 78.07 -16.25
C VAL A 120 -64.07 78.54 -17.52
N VAL A 121 -65.40 78.70 -17.41
CA VAL A 121 -66.20 79.95 -17.22
C VAL A 121 -67.65 79.55 -16.93
#